data_AF-A0A6I9N0N4-F1
#
_entry.id   AF-A0A6I9N0N4-F1
#
_cell.length_a   1.000
_cell.length_b   1.000
_cell.length_c   1.000
_cell.angle_alpha   90.00
_cell.angle_beta   90.00
_cell.angle_gamma   90.00
#
_symmetry.space_group_name_H-M   'P 1'
#
loop_
_entity.id
_entity.type
_entity.pdbx_description
1 polymer ?
#
loop_
_entity_poly.entity_id
_entity_poly.type
_entity_poly.pdbx_seq_one_letter_code
_entity_poly.pdbx_strand_id
1 'polypeptide(L)'
;NIIGSGIFISPKGVLEHTGSVGLSLIVWVCGGGICALGSLCYAELGVTIPKSGGDYSYVTEIFGGLVGFLLLWSAVLIMYPTTLAVIALTFSNYVLQPAFPECLPPYIATRLLATICV
;
A
#
# COMPACT_ATOMS: atom_id res chain seq x y z
N ASN A 1 10.69 -7.18 1.30
CA ASN A 1 10.14 -7.47 -0.05
C ASN A 1 9.37 -6.23 -0.47
N ILE A 2 9.69 -5.62 -1.62
CA ILE A 2 9.22 -4.26 -1.98
C ILE A 2 8.48 -4.22 -3.33
N ILE A 3 8.90 -5.01 -4.31
CA ILE A 3 8.22 -5.07 -5.61
C ILE A 3 6.94 -5.91 -5.44
N GLY A 4 5.79 -5.30 -5.71
CA GLY A 4 4.47 -5.93 -5.58
C GLY A 4 3.49 -5.46 -6.65
N SER A 5 2.21 -5.82 -6.49
CA SER A 5 1.15 -5.54 -7.48
C SER A 5 0.77 -4.07 -7.62
N GLY A 6 1.24 -3.19 -6.72
CA GLY A 6 0.93 -1.76 -6.76
C GLY A 6 1.36 -1.06 -8.07
N ILE A 7 2.39 -1.58 -8.76
CA ILE A 7 2.84 -1.02 -10.05
C ILE A 7 1.77 -1.07 -11.14
N PHE A 8 0.78 -1.96 -11.01
CA PHE A 8 -0.31 -2.08 -11.99
C PHE A 8 -1.42 -1.04 -11.76
N ILE A 9 -1.54 -0.50 -10.54
CA ILE A 9 -2.63 0.42 -10.15
C ILE A 9 -2.13 1.87 -10.12
N SER A 10 -0.97 2.09 -9.48
CA SER A 10 -0.47 3.42 -9.14
C SER A 10 -0.17 4.33 -10.34
N PRO A 11 0.35 3.86 -11.50
CA PRO A 11 0.66 4.75 -12.63
C PRO A 11 -0.57 5.50 -13.16
N LYS A 12 -1.74 4.85 -13.19
CA LYS A 12 -2.99 5.49 -13.63
C LYS A 12 -3.36 6.66 -12.71
N GLY A 13 -3.35 6.43 -11.39
CA GLY A 13 -3.67 7.47 -10.41
C GLY A 13 -2.64 8.62 -10.40
N VAL A 14 -1.35 8.31 -10.52
CA VAL A 14 -0.30 9.35 -10.60
C VAL A 14 -0.48 10.21 -11.85
N LEU A 15 -0.73 9.59 -13.01
CA LEU A 15 -0.92 10.34 -14.26
C LEU A 15 -2.19 11.20 -14.23
N GLU A 16 -3.28 10.68 -13.68
CA GLU A 16 -4.55 11.40 -13.53
C GLU A 16 -4.41 12.66 -12.66
N HIS A 17 -3.63 12.58 -11.57
CA HIS A 17 -3.41 13.73 -10.69
C HIS A 17 -2.32 14.70 -11.15
N THR A 18 -1.35 14.25 -11.95
CA THR A 18 -0.25 15.10 -12.43
C THR A 18 -0.54 15.72 -13.80
N GLY A 19 -1.42 15.14 -14.61
CA GLY A 19 -1.84 15.64 -15.92
C GLY A 19 -0.79 15.59 -17.03
N SER A 20 0.48 15.31 -16.72
CA SER A 20 1.59 15.22 -17.69
C SER A 20 2.54 14.09 -17.34
N VAL A 21 2.93 13.31 -18.37
CA VAL A 21 3.82 12.15 -18.25
C VAL A 21 5.18 12.53 -17.64
N GLY A 22 5.75 13.67 -18.03
CA GLY A 22 7.04 14.13 -17.50
C GLY A 22 6.97 14.40 -15.98
N LEU A 23 5.87 15.01 -15.53
CA LEU A 23 5.62 15.28 -14.12
C LEU A 23 5.35 13.99 -13.34
N SER A 24 4.65 13.01 -13.93
CA SER A 24 4.44 11.70 -13.33
C SER A 24 5.77 10.98 -13.04
N LEU A 25 6.72 11.02 -13.98
CA LEU A 25 8.05 10.42 -13.78
C LEU A 25 8.84 11.10 -12.66
N ILE A 26 8.77 12.42 -12.56
CA ILE A 26 9.38 13.17 -11.45
C ILE A 26 8.80 12.71 -10.12
N VAL A 27 7.47 12.58 -10.01
CA VAL A 27 6.81 12.09 -8.78
C VAL A 27 7.31 10.69 -8.41
N TRP A 28 7.48 9.79 -9.37
CA TRP A 28 8.02 8.45 -9.13
C TRP A 28 9.45 8.49 -8.57
N VAL A 29 10.34 9.29 -9.18
CA VAL A 29 11.73 9.43 -8.74
C VAL A 29 11.79 10.06 -7.34
N CYS A 30 11.03 11.13 -7.10
CA CYS A 30 10.96 11.78 -5.79
C CYS A 30 10.41 10.83 -4.72
N GLY A 31 9.34 10.09 -5.01
CA GLY A 31 8.79 9.09 -4.10
C GLY A 31 9.80 7.99 -3.77
N GLY A 32 10.53 7.48 -4.77
CA GLY A 32 11.61 6.53 -4.56
C GLY A 32 12.72 7.08 -3.66
N GLY A 33 13.13 8.34 -3.86
CA GLY A 33 14.12 9.00 -3.01
C GLY A 33 13.68 9.14 -1.55
N ILE A 34 12.43 9.55 -1.31
CA ILE A 34 11.87 9.66 0.04
C ILE A 34 11.83 8.28 0.72
N CYS A 35 11.40 7.24 0.01
CA CYS A 35 11.39 5.87 0.53
C CYS A 35 12.79 5.38 0.87
N ALA A 36 13.81 5.71 0.06
CA ALA A 36 15.19 5.34 0.33
C ALA A 36 15.69 5.99 1.63
N LEU A 37 15.47 7.30 1.81
CA LEU A 37 15.83 8.01 3.04
C LEU A 37 15.08 7.46 4.27
N GLY A 38 13.79 7.20 4.15
CA GLY A 38 12.99 6.57 5.22
C GLY A 38 13.52 5.19 5.60
N SER A 39 13.92 4.38 4.62
CA SER A 39 14.48 3.04 4.86
C SER A 39 15.79 3.08 5.66
N LEU A 40 16.63 4.11 5.44
CA LEU A 40 17.86 4.31 6.21
C LEU A 40 17.56 4.67 7.67
N CYS A 41 16.58 5.54 7.90
CA CYS A 41 16.13 5.88 9.26
C CYS A 41 15.60 4.63 10.01
N TYR A 42 14.83 3.79 9.31
CA TYR A 42 14.37 2.51 9.86
C TYR A 42 15.51 1.52 10.11
N ALA A 43 16.55 1.52 9.28
CA ALA A 43 17.73 0.68 9.49
C ALA A 43 18.48 1.08 10.76
N GLU A 44 18.66 2.38 11.00
CA GLU A 44 19.27 2.89 12.24
C GLU A 44 18.45 2.54 13.48
N LEU A 45 17.13 2.65 13.38
CA LEU A 45 16.22 2.31 14.47
C LEU A 45 16.26 0.80 14.78
N GLY A 46 16.37 -0.03 13.74
CA GLY A 46 16.48 -1.48 13.85
C GLY A 46 17.77 -1.97 14.51
N VAL A 47 18.89 -1.26 14.35
CA VAL A 47 20.13 -1.57 15.10
C VAL A 47 20.14 -0.97 16.50
N THR A 48 19.44 0.15 16.71
CA THR A 48 19.39 0.83 18.01
C THR A 48 18.46 0.12 19.00
N ILE A 49 17.30 -0.38 18.52
CA ILE A 49 16.30 -1.06 19.34
C ILE A 49 16.08 -2.48 18.78
N PRO A 50 16.98 -3.44 19.09
CA PRO A 50 16.91 -4.80 18.55
C PRO A 50 15.86 -5.65 19.28
N LYS A 51 14.59 -5.21 19.27
CA LYS A 51 13.45 -5.92 19.82
C LYS A 51 12.55 -6.41 18.69
N SER A 52 11.99 -7.62 18.85
CA SER A 52 10.98 -8.14 17.93
C SER A 52 9.71 -7.29 17.96
N GLY A 53 9.08 -7.07 16.81
CA GLY A 53 7.83 -6.31 16.67
C GLY A 53 7.90 -5.07 15.77
N GLY A 54 9.09 -4.71 15.26
CA GLY A 54 9.27 -3.63 14.28
C GLY A 54 8.70 -2.30 14.76
N ASP A 55 7.89 -1.66 13.93
CA ASP A 55 7.25 -0.35 14.16
C ASP A 55 6.54 -0.26 15.52
N TYR A 56 5.83 -1.31 15.92
CA TYR A 56 5.16 -1.35 17.21
C TYR A 56 6.14 -1.26 18.38
N SER A 57 7.24 -2.01 18.30
CA SER A 57 8.26 -2.04 19.37
C SER A 57 9.02 -0.73 19.44
N TYR A 58 9.28 -0.08 18.31
CA TYR A 58 9.90 1.24 18.28
C TYR A 58 9.03 2.31 18.94
N VAL A 59 7.75 2.37 18.57
CA VAL A 59 6.82 3.39 19.10
C VAL A 59 6.50 3.15 20.57
N THR A 60 6.37 1.88 20.98
CA THR A 60 6.11 1.53 22.38
C THR A 60 7.29 1.90 23.29
N GLU A 61 8.53 1.74 22.82
CA GLU A 61 9.71 2.09 23.61
C GLU A 61 9.85 3.61 23.81
N ILE A 62 9.54 4.40 22.78
CA ILE A 62 9.73 5.86 22.79
C ILE A 62 8.55 6.59 23.44
N PHE A 63 7.32 6.19 23.13
CA PHE A 63 6.09 6.91 23.52
C PHE A 63 5.23 6.17 24.56
N GLY A 64 5.63 4.95 24.94
CA GLY A 64 4.93 4.14 25.93
C GLY A 64 3.76 3.31 25.38
N GLY A 65 3.09 2.60 26.29
CA GLY A 65 2.11 1.55 25.94
C GLY A 65 0.85 2.02 25.23
N LEU A 66 0.32 3.21 25.55
CA LEU A 66 -0.93 3.70 24.94
C LEU A 66 -0.75 4.00 23.44
N VAL A 67 0.32 4.69 23.07
CA VAL A 67 0.60 5.04 21.66
C VAL A 67 0.95 3.79 20.86
N GLY A 68 1.73 2.86 21.45
CA GLY A 68 1.97 1.55 20.86
C GLY A 68 0.67 0.79 20.56
N PHE A 69 -0.26 0.75 21.52
CA PHE A 69 -1.57 0.11 21.33
C PHE A 69 -2.37 0.75 20.19
N LEU A 70 -2.42 2.08 20.11
CA LEU A 70 -3.13 2.79 19.04
C LEU A 70 -2.55 2.49 17.65
N LEU A 71 -1.21 2.40 17.55
CA LEU A 71 -0.54 1.99 16.31
C LEU A 71 -0.99 0.58 15.91
N LEU A 72 -0.91 -0.39 16.83
CA LEU A 72 -1.29 -1.78 16.55
C LEU A 72 -2.78 -1.91 16.20
N TRP A 73 -3.64 -1.19 16.92
CA TRP A 73 -5.08 -1.13 16.67
C TRP A 73 -5.39 -0.64 15.24
N SER A 74 -4.78 0.47 14.83
CA SER A 74 -4.94 1.01 13.49
C SER A 74 -4.35 0.09 12.41
N ALA A 75 -3.23 -0.57 12.70
CA ALA A 75 -2.61 -1.52 11.78
C ALA A 75 -3.55 -2.69 11.49
N VAL A 76 -4.07 -3.33 12.54
CA VAL A 76 -4.92 -4.52 12.45
C VAL A 76 -6.28 -4.21 11.85
N LEU A 77 -6.93 -3.12 12.27
CA LEU A 77 -8.30 -2.84 11.83
C LEU A 77 -8.39 -2.06 10.52
N ILE A 78 -7.35 -1.30 10.16
CA ILE A 78 -7.40 -0.40 9.01
C ILE A 78 -6.37 -0.80 7.97
N MET A 79 -5.08 -0.81 8.33
CA MET A 79 -4.02 -0.93 7.32
C MET A 79 -4.00 -2.30 6.63
N TYR A 80 -4.00 -3.39 7.39
CA TYR A 80 -3.99 -4.75 6.84
C TYR A 80 -5.23 -5.07 5.98
N PRO A 81 -6.48 -4.92 6.48
CA PRO A 81 -7.66 -5.25 5.69
C PRO A 81 -7.81 -4.37 4.46
N THR A 82 -7.46 -3.08 4.55
CA THR A 82 -7.51 -2.18 3.38
C THR A 82 -6.52 -2.61 2.30
N THR A 83 -5.30 -3.02 2.69
CA THR A 83 -4.29 -3.48 1.73
C THR A 83 -4.76 -4.75 1.01
N LEU A 84 -5.32 -5.71 1.74
CA LEU A 84 -5.89 -6.93 1.16
C LEU A 84 -7.07 -6.62 0.23
N ALA A 85 -7.97 -5.73 0.63
CA ALA A 85 -9.13 -5.33 -0.17
C ALA A 85 -8.71 -4.65 -1.48
N VAL A 86 -7.71 -3.76 -1.46
CA VAL A 86 -7.18 -3.13 -2.68
C VAL A 86 -6.58 -4.17 -3.63
N ILE A 87 -5.82 -5.13 -3.11
CA ILE A 87 -5.23 -6.21 -3.93
C ILE A 87 -6.33 -7.08 -4.55
N ALA A 88 -7.34 -7.48 -3.78
CA ALA A 88 -8.45 -8.31 -4.27
C ALA A 88 -9.31 -7.60 -5.32
N LEU A 89 -9.60 -6.30 -5.12
CA LEU A 89 -10.28 -5.47 -6.12
C LEU A 89 -9.45 -5.34 -7.39
N THR A 90 -8.14 -5.18 -7.27
CA THR A 90 -7.24 -5.11 -8.41
C THR A 90 -7.27 -6.41 -9.20
N PHE A 91 -7.07 -7.55 -8.53
CA PHE A 91 -7.17 -8.87 -9.15
C PHE A 91 -8.50 -9.03 -9.92
N SER A 92 -9.61 -8.64 -9.29
CA SER A 92 -10.94 -8.76 -9.89
C SER A 92 -11.10 -7.93 -11.16
N ASN A 93 -10.60 -6.69 -11.16
CA ASN A 93 -10.62 -5.84 -12.36
C ASN A 93 -9.77 -6.43 -13.48
N TYR A 94 -8.57 -6.91 -13.17
CA TYR A 94 -7.67 -7.49 -14.17
C TYR A 94 -8.21 -8.80 -14.77
N VAL A 95 -8.88 -9.64 -13.97
CA VAL A 95 -9.49 -10.90 -14.44
C VAL A 95 -10.74 -10.67 -15.28
N LEU A 96 -11.53 -9.64 -14.99
CA LEU A 96 -12.76 -9.33 -15.73
C LEU A 96 -12.49 -8.52 -17.00
N GLN A 97 -11.36 -7.82 -17.11
CA GLN A 97 -11.03 -6.98 -18.27
C GLN A 97 -11.07 -7.74 -19.62
N PRO A 98 -10.59 -8.99 -19.75
CA PRO A 98 -10.69 -9.74 -21.02
C PRO A 98 -12.12 -10.13 -21.40
N ALA A 99 -13.02 -10.33 -20.41
CA ALA A 99 -14.41 -10.66 -20.67
C ALA A 99 -15.23 -9.44 -21.11
N PHE A 100 -14.77 -8.24 -20.76
CA PHE A 100 -15.38 -6.95 -21.11
C PHE A 100 -14.34 -6.03 -21.77
N PRO A 101 -13.91 -6.33 -23.01
CA PRO A 101 -12.81 -5.61 -23.65
C PRO A 101 -13.16 -4.16 -24.02
N GLU A 102 -14.42 -3.90 -24.40
CA GLU A 102 -14.91 -2.61 -24.88
C GLU A 102 -15.64 -1.80 -23.78
N CYS A 103 -15.89 -2.39 -22.61
CA CYS A 103 -16.68 -1.77 -21.56
C CYS A 103 -16.08 -1.99 -20.16
N LEU A 104 -16.40 -1.11 -19.22
CA LEU A 104 -15.97 -1.28 -17.84
C LEU A 104 -16.69 -2.49 -17.22
N PRO A 105 -15.98 -3.36 -16.49
CA PRO A 105 -16.61 -4.51 -15.84
C PRO A 105 -17.69 -4.04 -14.86
N PRO A 106 -18.86 -4.71 -14.82
CA PRO A 106 -19.98 -4.25 -14.01
C PRO A 106 -19.61 -4.24 -12.52
N TYR A 107 -19.93 -3.12 -11.85
CA TYR A 107 -19.53 -2.84 -10.46
C TYR A 107 -19.83 -3.98 -9.48
N ILE A 108 -21.00 -4.62 -9.64
CA ILE A 108 -21.45 -5.73 -8.80
C ILE A 108 -20.56 -6.96 -9.01
N ALA A 109 -20.21 -7.29 -10.26
CA ALA A 109 -19.38 -8.46 -10.56
C ALA A 109 -17.96 -8.30 -10.00
N THR A 110 -17.36 -7.12 -10.16
CA THR A 110 -16.02 -6.82 -9.63
C THR A 110 -15.98 -6.93 -8.10
N ARG A 111 -17.03 -6.45 -7.40
CA ARG A 111 -17.10 -6.55 -5.94
C ARG A 111 -17.39 -7.95 -5.43
N LEU A 112 -18.28 -8.69 -6.09
CA LEU A 112 -18.56 -10.08 -5.72
C LEU A 112 -17.30 -10.94 -5.86
N LEU A 113 -16.60 -10.82 -6.98
CA LEU A 113 -15.36 -11.55 -7.21
C LEU A 113 -14.29 -11.16 -6.18
N ALA A 114 -14.14 -9.86 -5.90
CA ALA A 114 -13.19 -9.39 -4.89
C ALA A 114 -13.52 -9.89 -3.49
N THR A 115 -14.79 -9.97 -3.13
CA THR A 115 -15.24 -10.45 -1.81
C THR A 115 -15.01 -11.95 -1.64
N ILE A 116 -15.09 -12.73 -2.73
CA ILE A 116 -14.77 -14.17 -2.72
C ILE A 116 -13.26 -14.41 -2.57
N CYS A 117 -12.43 -13.48 -3.04
CA CYS A 117 -10.97 -13.60 -3.01
C CYS A 117 -10.33 -13.18 -1.66
N VAL A 118 -11.08 -12.54 -0.76
CA VAL A 118 -10.63 -12.13 0.58
C VAL A 118 -11.09 -13.16 1.61
#